data_AF-A0A930TPJ7-F1
#
_entry.id   AF-A0A930TPJ7-F1
#
_cell.length_a   1.000
_cell.length_b   1.000
_cell.length_c   1.000
_cell.angle_alpha   90.00
_cell.angle_beta   90.00
_cell.angle_gamma   90.00
#
_symmetry.space_group_name_H-M   'P 1'
#
loop_
_entity.id
_entity.type
_entity.pdbx_description
1 polymer ?
#
loop_
_entity_poly.entity_id
_entity_poly.type
_entity_poly.pdbx_seq_one_letter_code
_entity_poly.pdbx_strand_id
1 'polypeptide(L)'
;MHQNALDLFQILVQVGATPGEDFSFNTEDGTCALSERAYALLREAYPDIDWGNCATVSERDINQAIAAVHDHLDVDFVNRLLDRIPLRLQQLSDEKAAWYLLHVLDGVELRTGIPIYDLLLDRLPLHDQVQLAQSLSHIPNAVPCGEWMVDLVFAAGGYPDDISLEWDEAVLTERGMRLLASVWAGEQNLFEELARSAA
;
A
#
# COMPACT_ATOMS: atom_id res chain seq x y z
N MET A 1 5.87 22.93 5.59
CA MET A 1 6.34 21.64 5.05
C MET A 1 5.43 21.12 3.94
N HIS A 2 4.10 21.19 4.06
CA HIS A 2 3.17 20.75 3.00
C HIS A 2 3.31 21.49 1.66
N GLN A 3 3.61 22.80 1.66
CA GLN A 3 3.78 23.58 0.42
C GLN A 3 4.97 23.06 -0.42
N ASN A 4 6.11 22.79 0.23
CA ASN A 4 7.32 22.32 -0.46
C ASN A 4 7.15 20.91 -1.07
N ALA A 5 6.37 20.03 -0.43
CA ALA A 5 6.08 18.70 -0.95
C ALA A 5 5.17 18.76 -2.20
N LEU A 6 4.18 19.67 -2.18
CA LEU A 6 3.31 19.92 -3.33
C LEU A 6 4.08 20.52 -4.51
N ASP A 7 5.01 21.44 -4.22
CA ASP A 7 5.86 22.06 -5.23
C ASP A 7 6.81 21.04 -5.86
N LEU A 8 7.42 20.16 -5.05
CA LEU A 8 8.29 19.09 -5.54
C LEU A 8 7.52 18.05 -6.37
N PHE A 9 6.30 17.70 -5.95
CA PHE A 9 5.40 16.83 -6.72
C PHE A 9 5.12 17.41 -8.10
N GLN A 10 4.78 18.70 -8.17
CA GLN A 10 4.51 19.37 -9.45
C GLN A 10 5.74 19.41 -10.35
N ILE A 11 6.92 19.66 -9.78
CA ILE A 11 8.19 19.65 -10.53
C ILE A 11 8.47 18.26 -11.09
N LEU A 12 8.31 17.20 -10.30
CA LEU A 12 8.56 15.82 -10.71
C LEU A 12 7.64 15.38 -11.86
N VAL A 13 6.35 15.70 -11.77
CA VAL A 13 5.40 15.44 -12.87
C VAL A 13 5.76 16.26 -14.12
N GLN A 14 6.19 17.52 -13.97
CA GLN A 14 6.58 18.37 -15.09
C GLN A 14 7.81 17.87 -15.84
N VAL A 15 8.78 17.26 -15.14
CA VAL A 15 9.97 16.66 -15.75
C VAL A 15 9.70 15.25 -16.30
N GLY A 16 8.46 14.77 -16.20
CA GLY A 16 8.04 13.48 -16.75
C GLY A 16 8.36 12.28 -15.86
N ALA A 17 8.57 12.50 -14.56
CA ALA A 17 8.65 11.42 -13.58
C ALA A 17 7.23 10.92 -13.24
N THR A 18 7.06 9.61 -13.16
CA THR A 18 5.78 8.97 -12.84
C THR A 18 5.66 8.79 -11.31
N PRO A 19 4.62 9.34 -10.66
CA PRO A 19 4.35 9.05 -9.24
C PRO A 19 4.16 7.55 -9.02
N GLY A 20 4.76 6.98 -7.97
CA GLY A 20 4.70 5.56 -7.64
C GLY A 20 5.74 4.69 -8.36
N GLU A 21 6.25 5.10 -9.52
CA GLU A 21 7.38 4.41 -10.18
C GLU A 21 8.69 5.15 -9.95
N ASP A 22 8.69 6.44 -10.25
CA ASP A 22 9.88 7.26 -10.23
C ASP A 22 10.03 8.02 -8.91
N PHE A 23 8.95 8.23 -8.14
CA PHE A 23 9.01 8.85 -6.82
C PHE A 23 7.79 8.55 -5.94
N SER A 24 7.96 8.61 -4.62
CA SER A 24 6.88 8.54 -3.64
C SER A 24 7.07 9.56 -2.50
N PHE A 25 5.99 9.93 -1.83
CA PHE A 25 6.02 10.86 -0.70
C PHE A 25 5.54 10.15 0.56
N ASN A 26 6.35 10.17 1.59
CA ASN A 26 5.92 9.79 2.93
C ASN A 26 5.31 11.01 3.63
N THR A 27 4.02 10.94 3.90
CA THR A 27 3.25 12.02 4.53
C THR A 27 3.49 12.12 6.04
N GLU A 28 4.04 11.08 6.68
CA GLU A 28 4.30 11.05 8.12
C GLU A 28 5.56 11.83 8.52
N ASP A 29 6.64 11.72 7.74
CA ASP A 29 7.92 12.40 7.97
C ASP A 29 8.20 13.53 6.96
N GLY A 30 7.33 13.69 5.96
CA GLY A 30 7.45 14.70 4.91
C GLY A 30 8.60 14.43 3.95
N THR A 31 9.11 13.19 3.89
CA THR A 31 10.22 12.81 3.03
C THR A 31 9.73 12.36 1.65
N CYS A 32 10.56 12.56 0.62
CA CYS A 32 10.30 12.13 -0.74
C CYS A 32 11.34 11.08 -1.13
N ALA A 33 10.90 9.89 -1.50
CA ALA A 33 11.76 8.88 -2.09
C ALA A 33 11.79 9.10 -3.60
N LEU A 34 12.99 9.18 -4.17
CA LEU A 34 13.22 9.37 -5.60
C LEU A 34 13.95 8.14 -6.15
N SER A 35 13.49 7.63 -7.28
CA SER A 35 14.24 6.67 -8.10
C SER A 35 15.45 7.36 -8.75
N GLU A 36 16.41 6.56 -9.22
CA GLU A 36 17.54 7.08 -10.00
C GLU A 36 17.09 7.81 -11.28
N ARG A 37 15.99 7.36 -11.88
CA ARG A 37 15.43 7.98 -13.09
C ARG A 37 14.80 9.34 -12.79
N ALA A 38 13.95 9.46 -11.76
CA ALA A 38 13.46 10.77 -11.31
C ALA A 38 14.60 11.72 -10.98
N TYR A 39 15.62 11.20 -10.29
CA TYR A 39 16.79 12.01 -9.92
C TYR A 39 17.58 12.50 -11.15
N ALA A 40 17.73 11.65 -12.18
CA ALA A 40 18.34 12.03 -13.45
C ALA A 40 17.51 13.10 -14.20
N LEU A 41 16.18 12.94 -14.25
CA LEU A 41 15.26 13.89 -14.88
C LEU A 41 15.32 15.28 -14.20
N LEU A 42 15.38 15.31 -12.86
CA LEU A 42 15.53 16.55 -12.11
C LEU A 42 16.87 17.26 -12.38
N ARG A 43 17.98 16.50 -12.44
CA ARG A 43 19.30 17.06 -12.74
C ARG A 43 19.42 17.58 -14.16
N GLU A 44 18.72 16.95 -15.11
CA GLU A 44 18.69 17.40 -16.50
C GLU A 44 17.86 18.69 -16.66
N ALA A 45 16.68 18.75 -16.03
CA ALA A 45 15.79 19.90 -16.12
C ALA A 45 16.25 21.11 -15.28
N TYR A 46 16.92 20.88 -14.14
CA TYR A 46 17.36 21.92 -13.20
C TYR A 46 18.80 21.65 -12.73
N PRO A 47 19.80 21.85 -13.60
CA PRO A 47 21.20 21.52 -13.32
C PRO A 47 21.86 22.41 -12.27
N ASP A 48 21.29 23.60 -12.01
CA ASP A 48 21.83 24.58 -11.06
C ASP A 48 21.36 24.36 -9.62
N ILE A 49 20.49 23.37 -9.38
CA ILE A 49 19.94 23.04 -8.05
C ILE A 49 20.65 21.79 -7.50
N ASP A 50 21.08 21.84 -6.23
CA ASP A 50 21.67 20.69 -5.53
C ASP A 50 20.58 19.80 -4.92
N TRP A 51 20.27 18.72 -5.63
CA TRP A 51 19.23 17.74 -5.27
C TRP A 51 19.69 16.69 -4.24
N GLY A 52 20.96 16.70 -3.83
CA GLY A 52 21.56 15.65 -2.98
C GLY A 52 20.96 15.52 -1.57
N ASN A 53 20.24 16.53 -1.08
CA ASN A 53 19.57 16.52 0.22
C ASN A 53 18.10 16.05 0.17
N CYS A 54 17.53 15.81 -1.02
CA CYS A 54 16.11 15.47 -1.18
C CYS A 54 15.84 13.97 -1.36
N ALA A 55 16.86 13.14 -1.60
CA ALA A 55 16.73 11.70 -1.88
C ALA A 55 17.51 10.88 -0.85
N THR A 56 16.84 10.35 0.18
CA THR A 56 17.34 9.18 0.90
C THR A 56 17.01 7.94 0.07
N VAL A 57 17.91 7.57 -0.85
CA VAL A 57 17.90 6.26 -1.49
C VAL A 57 18.31 5.24 -0.42
N SER A 58 17.32 4.71 0.31
CA SER A 58 17.54 3.55 1.17
C SER A 58 17.18 2.33 0.35
N GLU A 59 18.18 1.56 -0.09
CA GLU A 59 17.97 0.20 -0.58
C GLU A 59 17.36 -0.62 0.58
N ARG A 60 16.02 -0.66 0.66
CA ARG A 60 15.33 -1.54 1.60
C ARG A 60 15.48 -2.96 1.08
N ASP A 61 16.06 -3.85 1.88
CA ASP A 61 16.10 -5.28 1.57
C ASP A 61 14.69 -5.87 1.72
N ILE A 62 13.96 -5.91 0.61
CA ILE A 62 12.59 -6.45 0.54
C ILE A 62 12.56 -7.90 1.04
N ASN A 63 13.59 -8.71 0.76
CA ASN A 63 13.61 -10.10 1.19
C ASN A 63 13.69 -10.21 2.71
N GLN A 64 14.45 -9.32 3.36
CA GLN A 64 14.50 -9.25 4.82
C GLN A 64 13.14 -8.84 5.42
N ALA A 65 12.45 -7.87 4.81
CA ALA A 65 11.12 -7.45 5.26
C ALA A 65 10.08 -8.58 5.12
N ILE A 66 10.08 -9.29 3.98
CA ILE A 66 9.22 -10.45 3.75
C ILE A 66 9.49 -11.54 4.80
N ALA A 67 10.75 -11.90 5.02
CA ALA A 67 11.13 -12.92 5.99
C ALA A 67 10.70 -12.53 7.43
N ALA A 68 10.89 -11.27 7.82
CA ALA A 68 10.48 -10.79 9.13
C ALA A 68 8.97 -10.88 9.36
N VAL A 69 8.16 -10.55 8.34
CA VAL A 69 6.70 -10.68 8.42
C VAL A 69 6.28 -12.15 8.49
N HIS A 70 6.88 -13.01 7.68
CA HIS A 70 6.60 -14.45 7.69
C HIS A 70 6.93 -15.09 9.05
N ASP A 71 8.10 -14.78 9.60
CA ASP A 71 8.53 -15.27 10.91
C ASP A 71 7.63 -14.75 12.04
N HIS A 72 7.20 -13.49 11.96
CA HIS A 72 6.31 -12.89 12.97
C HIS A 72 4.92 -13.54 12.99
N LEU A 73 4.38 -13.87 11.81
CA LEU A 73 3.03 -14.41 11.67
C LEU A 73 2.99 -15.95 11.63
N ASP A 74 4.15 -16.61 11.52
CA ASP A 74 4.30 -18.06 11.29
C ASP A 74 3.53 -18.54 10.03
N VAL A 75 3.44 -17.68 9.01
CA VAL A 75 2.76 -17.97 7.74
C VAL A 75 3.40 -17.23 6.57
N ASP A 76 3.25 -17.79 5.36
CA ASP A 76 3.64 -17.14 4.11
C ASP A 76 2.62 -16.05 3.68
N PHE A 77 2.60 -14.96 4.45
CA PHE A 77 1.66 -13.85 4.30
C PHE A 77 1.65 -13.27 2.87
N VAL A 78 2.82 -12.92 2.35
CA VAL A 78 2.96 -12.27 1.04
C VAL A 78 2.39 -13.14 -0.07
N ASN A 79 2.77 -14.41 -0.18
CA ASN A 79 2.23 -15.24 -1.26
C ASN A 79 0.72 -15.45 -1.12
N ARG A 80 0.20 -15.62 0.11
CA ARG A 80 -1.24 -15.71 0.36
C ARG A 80 -1.99 -14.45 -0.05
N LEU A 81 -1.43 -13.28 0.22
CA LEU A 81 -2.02 -12.00 -0.16
C LEU A 81 -2.01 -11.83 -1.69
N LEU A 82 -0.85 -12.07 -2.33
CA LEU A 82 -0.70 -11.97 -3.78
C LEU A 82 -1.62 -12.95 -4.53
N ASP A 83 -1.93 -14.13 -3.96
CA ASP A 83 -2.90 -15.07 -4.53
C ASP A 83 -4.36 -14.62 -4.34
N ARG A 84 -4.65 -13.84 -3.29
CA ARG A 84 -6.01 -13.40 -2.97
C ARG A 84 -6.45 -12.19 -3.78
N ILE A 85 -5.56 -11.21 -3.95
CA ILE A 85 -5.90 -9.94 -4.60
C ILE A 85 -6.54 -10.16 -5.98
N PRO A 86 -5.98 -10.96 -6.91
CA PRO A 86 -6.56 -11.12 -8.24
C PRO A 86 -7.93 -11.79 -8.20
N LEU A 87 -8.10 -12.80 -7.34
CA LEU A 87 -9.38 -13.47 -7.12
C LEU A 87 -10.44 -12.51 -6.58
N ARG A 88 -10.04 -11.59 -5.69
CA ARG A 88 -10.94 -10.59 -5.14
C ARG A 88 -11.33 -9.54 -6.16
N LEU A 89 -10.39 -9.03 -6.95
CA LEU A 89 -10.66 -8.02 -7.98
C LEU A 89 -11.66 -8.50 -9.03
N GLN A 90 -11.71 -9.81 -9.33
CA GLN A 90 -12.72 -10.40 -10.21
C GLN A 90 -14.15 -10.38 -9.64
N GLN A 91 -14.31 -10.17 -8.33
CA GLN A 91 -15.59 -10.22 -7.63
C GLN A 91 -16.13 -8.84 -7.26
N LEU A 92 -15.28 -7.82 -7.26
CA LEU A 92 -15.64 -6.45 -6.89
C LEU A 92 -16.06 -5.66 -8.13
N SER A 93 -16.91 -4.64 -7.93
CA SER A 93 -17.07 -3.59 -8.94
C SER A 93 -15.79 -2.75 -9.03
N ASP A 94 -15.61 -2.01 -10.12
CA ASP A 94 -14.41 -1.19 -10.33
C ASP A 94 -14.20 -0.17 -9.19
N GLU A 95 -15.28 0.41 -8.66
CA GLU A 95 -15.23 1.38 -7.56
C GLU A 95 -14.82 0.72 -6.22
N LYS A 96 -15.35 -0.47 -5.93
CA LYS A 96 -14.97 -1.23 -4.73
C LYS A 96 -13.55 -1.79 -4.84
N ALA A 97 -13.14 -2.20 -6.05
CA ALA A 97 -11.79 -2.64 -6.35
C ALA A 97 -10.77 -1.52 -6.13
N ALA A 98 -11.10 -0.30 -6.54
CA ALA A 98 -10.27 0.88 -6.29
C ALA A 98 -10.06 1.13 -4.78
N TRP A 99 -11.14 1.09 -3.99
CA TRP A 99 -11.07 1.22 -2.53
C TRP A 99 -10.25 0.11 -1.88
N TYR A 100 -10.51 -1.13 -2.28
CA TYR A 100 -9.78 -2.31 -1.81
C TYR A 100 -8.27 -2.16 -2.06
N LEU A 101 -7.88 -1.82 -3.28
CA LEU A 101 -6.47 -1.69 -3.66
C LEU A 101 -5.78 -0.54 -2.93
N LEU A 102 -6.46 0.60 -2.77
CA LEU A 102 -5.92 1.72 -2.01
C LEU A 102 -5.48 1.26 -0.61
N HIS A 103 -6.36 0.55 0.11
CA HIS A 103 -6.06 0.11 1.46
C HIS A 103 -5.05 -1.03 1.55
N VAL A 104 -5.10 -2.00 0.63
CA VAL A 104 -4.16 -3.11 0.62
C VAL A 104 -2.76 -2.65 0.25
N LEU A 105 -2.62 -1.85 -0.80
CA LEU A 105 -1.30 -1.42 -1.29
C LEU A 105 -0.65 -0.45 -0.30
N ASP A 106 -1.35 0.62 0.05
CA ASP A 106 -0.81 1.67 0.91
C ASP A 106 -0.56 1.15 2.34
N GLY A 107 -1.56 0.53 2.94
CA GLY A 107 -1.47 0.19 4.35
C GLY A 107 -0.56 -1.00 4.66
N VAL A 108 -0.42 -1.96 3.74
CA VAL A 108 0.55 -3.05 3.93
C VAL A 108 1.97 -2.54 3.73
N GLU A 109 2.22 -1.73 2.71
CA GLU A 109 3.53 -1.15 2.47
C GLU A 109 3.95 -0.24 3.63
N LEU A 110 3.04 0.60 4.13
CA LEU A 110 3.30 1.46 5.28
C LEU A 110 3.66 0.65 6.53
N ARG A 111 2.95 -0.45 6.80
CA ARG A 111 3.20 -1.27 7.99
C ARG A 111 4.47 -2.11 7.91
N THR A 112 4.73 -2.67 6.74
CA THR A 112 5.71 -3.76 6.56
C THR A 112 6.93 -3.34 5.76
N GLY A 113 6.84 -2.25 5.00
CA GLY A 113 7.85 -1.82 4.03
C GLY A 113 7.91 -2.69 2.77
N ILE A 114 6.93 -3.58 2.54
CA ILE A 114 6.88 -4.49 1.40
C ILE A 114 6.05 -3.86 0.28
N PRO A 115 6.62 -3.61 -0.91
CA PRO A 115 5.90 -2.99 -2.04
C PRO A 115 5.00 -4.02 -2.74
N ILE A 116 3.77 -4.19 -2.25
CA ILE A 116 2.83 -5.20 -2.76
C ILE A 116 2.51 -4.98 -4.24
N TYR A 117 2.47 -3.73 -4.70
CA TYR A 117 2.17 -3.40 -6.09
C TYR A 117 3.23 -4.00 -7.06
N ASP A 118 4.50 -3.80 -6.76
CA ASP A 118 5.61 -4.32 -7.59
C ASP A 118 5.59 -5.85 -7.63
N LEU A 119 5.39 -6.48 -6.46
CA LEU A 119 5.30 -7.94 -6.36
C LEU A 119 4.09 -8.52 -7.10
N LEU A 120 2.98 -7.78 -7.18
CA LEU A 120 1.83 -8.16 -8.01
C LEU A 120 2.17 -8.07 -9.50
N LEU A 121 2.78 -6.98 -9.95
CA LEU A 121 3.12 -6.80 -11.37
C LEU A 121 4.06 -7.91 -11.87
N ASP A 122 5.04 -8.30 -11.06
CA ASP A 122 5.98 -9.39 -11.41
C ASP A 122 5.29 -10.75 -11.57
N ARG A 123 4.19 -10.98 -10.85
CA ARG A 123 3.50 -12.27 -10.81
C ARG A 123 2.32 -12.36 -11.78
N LEU A 124 1.68 -11.24 -12.07
CA LEU A 124 0.44 -11.22 -12.84
C LEU A 124 0.68 -11.32 -14.35
N PRO A 125 -0.17 -12.06 -15.09
CA PRO A 125 -0.18 -11.98 -16.55
C PRO A 125 -0.63 -10.58 -16.98
N LEU A 126 -0.20 -10.15 -18.18
CA LEU A 126 -0.46 -8.80 -18.71
C LEU A 126 -1.95 -8.37 -18.64
N HIS A 127 -2.87 -9.29 -18.87
CA HIS A 127 -4.31 -9.01 -18.77
C HIS A 127 -4.71 -8.54 -17.36
N ASP A 128 -4.19 -9.20 -16.33
CA ASP A 128 -4.54 -8.89 -14.94
C ASP A 128 -3.78 -7.65 -14.44
N GLN A 129 -2.59 -7.36 -14.99
CA GLN A 129 -1.91 -6.09 -14.78
C GLN A 129 -2.72 -4.91 -15.34
N VAL A 130 -3.32 -5.06 -16.53
CA VAL A 130 -4.20 -4.03 -17.10
C VAL A 130 -5.45 -3.84 -16.24
N GLN A 131 -6.05 -4.93 -15.75
CA GLN A 131 -7.19 -4.84 -14.83
C GLN A 131 -6.82 -4.11 -13.54
N LEU A 132 -5.66 -4.42 -12.95
CA LEU A 132 -5.14 -3.74 -11.76
C LEU A 132 -4.99 -2.23 -12.00
N ALA A 133 -4.33 -1.83 -13.10
CA ALA A 133 -4.16 -0.44 -13.48
C ALA A 133 -5.50 0.27 -13.74
N GLN A 134 -6.46 -0.42 -14.35
CA GLN A 134 -7.81 0.12 -14.56
C GLN A 134 -8.51 0.38 -13.22
N SER A 135 -8.49 -0.57 -12.28
CA SER A 135 -9.07 -0.37 -10.95
C SER A 135 -8.44 0.82 -10.22
N LEU A 136 -7.11 0.97 -10.30
CA LEU A 136 -6.40 2.11 -9.71
C LEU A 136 -6.81 3.47 -10.34
N SER A 137 -7.13 3.50 -11.63
CA SER A 137 -7.60 4.74 -12.27
C SER A 137 -8.99 5.19 -11.78
N HIS A 138 -9.75 4.32 -11.11
CA HIS A 138 -11.05 4.62 -10.52
C HIS A 138 -10.99 5.09 -9.06
N ILE A 139 -9.79 5.27 -8.46
CA ILE A 139 -9.62 5.77 -7.08
C ILE A 139 -10.44 7.05 -6.78
N PRO A 140 -10.55 8.04 -7.69
CA PRO A 140 -11.37 9.23 -7.42
C PRO A 140 -12.86 8.94 -7.18
N ASN A 141 -13.34 7.78 -7.64
CA ASN A 141 -14.71 7.30 -7.49
C ASN A 141 -14.80 6.08 -6.57
N ALA A 142 -13.77 5.81 -5.76
CA ALA A 142 -13.70 4.63 -4.90
C ALA A 142 -14.88 4.58 -3.92
N VAL A 143 -15.46 3.39 -3.77
CA VAL A 143 -16.59 3.14 -2.86
C VAL A 143 -16.12 2.27 -1.70
N PRO A 144 -16.38 2.67 -0.44
CA PRO A 144 -15.99 1.89 0.74
C PRO A 144 -16.44 0.43 0.69
N CYS A 145 -15.53 -0.45 1.11
CA CYS A 145 -15.75 -1.88 1.17
C CYS A 145 -14.86 -2.50 2.28
N GLY A 146 -15.32 -3.58 2.92
CA GLY A 146 -14.64 -4.26 4.04
C GLY A 146 -13.80 -5.46 3.61
N GLU A 147 -13.87 -5.86 2.33
CA GLU A 147 -13.26 -7.06 1.78
C GLU A 147 -11.72 -7.07 1.89
N TRP A 148 -11.11 -5.88 1.94
CA TRP A 148 -9.66 -5.75 2.14
C TRP A 148 -9.24 -6.23 3.53
N MET A 149 -10.01 -5.92 4.58
CA MET A 149 -9.73 -6.39 5.93
C MET A 149 -9.83 -7.92 5.99
N VAL A 150 -10.84 -8.49 5.32
CA VAL A 150 -11.01 -9.95 5.21
C VAL A 150 -9.76 -10.57 4.62
N ASP A 151 -9.33 -10.12 3.45
CA ASP A 151 -8.19 -10.74 2.78
C ASP A 151 -6.88 -10.57 3.53
N LEU A 152 -6.65 -9.42 4.19
CA LEU A 152 -5.48 -9.21 5.04
C LEU A 152 -5.47 -10.11 6.27
N VAL A 153 -6.60 -10.22 6.98
CA VAL A 153 -6.72 -11.11 8.15
C VAL A 153 -6.48 -12.56 7.77
N PHE A 154 -7.09 -13.03 6.67
CA PHE A 154 -6.86 -14.40 6.20
C PHE A 154 -5.43 -14.62 5.70
N ALA A 155 -4.84 -13.66 4.98
CA ALA A 155 -3.45 -13.76 4.54
C ALA A 155 -2.51 -13.86 5.76
N ALA A 156 -2.81 -13.11 6.83
CA ALA A 156 -2.07 -13.13 8.09
C ALA A 156 -2.31 -14.38 8.96
N GLY A 157 -3.11 -15.35 8.50
CA GLY A 157 -3.36 -16.61 9.21
C GLY A 157 -4.63 -16.64 10.06
N GLY A 158 -5.55 -15.69 9.83
CA GLY A 158 -6.88 -15.68 10.43
C GLY A 158 -7.81 -16.74 9.84
N TYR A 159 -8.86 -17.04 10.60
CA TYR A 159 -9.91 -18.00 10.27
C TYR A 159 -11.25 -17.28 10.00
N PRO A 160 -12.25 -17.99 9.43
CA PRO A 160 -13.57 -17.39 9.19
C PRO A 160 -14.28 -16.82 10.42
N ASP A 161 -13.96 -17.31 11.61
CA ASP A 161 -14.52 -16.79 12.86
C ASP A 161 -13.81 -15.53 13.35
N ASP A 162 -12.66 -15.16 12.78
CA ASP A 162 -11.89 -14.00 13.22
C ASP A 162 -12.42 -12.68 12.62
N ILE A 163 -13.21 -12.75 11.53
CA ILE A 163 -13.77 -11.62 10.80
C ILE A 163 -15.06 -12.01 10.04
N SER A 164 -16.09 -11.16 10.09
CA SER A 164 -17.31 -11.28 9.28
C SER A 164 -17.59 -9.99 8.51
N LEU A 165 -18.34 -10.10 7.40
CA LEU A 165 -18.85 -8.95 6.66
C LEU A 165 -20.34 -8.78 6.95
N GLU A 166 -20.71 -7.64 7.53
CA GLU A 166 -22.09 -7.24 7.80
C GLU A 166 -22.38 -5.98 6.99
N TRP A 167 -23.25 -6.07 5.98
CA TRP A 167 -23.61 -4.93 5.11
C TRP A 167 -22.40 -4.17 4.52
N ASP A 168 -21.41 -4.90 4.03
CA ASP A 168 -20.13 -4.39 3.50
C ASP A 168 -19.16 -3.80 4.54
N GLU A 169 -19.49 -3.83 5.83
CA GLU A 169 -18.58 -3.49 6.93
C GLU A 169 -17.93 -4.73 7.52
N ALA A 170 -16.63 -4.67 7.80
CA ALA A 170 -15.90 -5.76 8.43
C ALA A 170 -16.01 -5.67 9.95
N VAL A 171 -16.52 -6.72 10.57
CA VAL A 171 -16.57 -6.89 12.03
C VAL A 171 -15.48 -7.87 12.43
N LEU A 172 -14.52 -7.40 13.21
CA LEU A 172 -13.36 -8.20 13.63
C LEU A 172 -13.51 -8.66 15.08
N THR A 173 -13.07 -9.88 15.34
CA THR A 173 -12.74 -10.29 16.70
C THR A 173 -11.46 -9.60 17.18
N GLU A 174 -11.17 -9.68 18.48
CA GLU A 174 -9.90 -9.19 19.03
C GLU A 174 -8.68 -9.83 18.34
N ARG A 175 -8.78 -11.11 17.99
CA ARG A 175 -7.73 -11.81 17.25
C ARG A 175 -7.61 -11.31 15.82
N GLY A 176 -8.73 -11.17 15.11
CA GLY A 176 -8.75 -10.60 13.75
C GLY A 176 -8.12 -9.21 13.71
N MET A 177 -8.47 -8.36 14.68
CA MET A 177 -7.89 -7.03 14.84
C MET A 177 -6.37 -7.07 15.06
N ARG A 178 -5.88 -7.96 15.93
CA ARG A 178 -4.43 -8.13 16.16
C ARG A 178 -3.70 -8.56 14.90
N LEU A 179 -4.27 -9.50 14.13
CA LEU A 179 -3.69 -9.93 12.86
C LEU A 179 -3.64 -8.78 11.85
N LEU A 180 -4.73 -8.02 11.72
CA LEU A 180 -4.79 -6.86 10.83
C LEU A 180 -3.72 -5.83 11.20
N ALA A 181 -3.61 -5.46 12.49
CA ALA A 181 -2.63 -4.49 12.98
C ALA A 181 -1.16 -4.96 12.84
N SER A 182 -0.91 -6.27 12.71
CA SER A 182 0.43 -6.78 12.42
C SER A 182 0.87 -6.51 10.98
N VAL A 183 -0.07 -6.37 10.04
CA VAL A 183 0.22 -6.29 8.59
C VAL A 183 -0.28 -5.04 7.91
N TRP A 184 -1.07 -4.22 8.59
CA TRP A 184 -1.67 -3.00 8.03
C TRP A 184 -1.47 -1.80 8.96
N ALA A 185 -1.26 -0.62 8.37
CA ALA A 185 -1.21 0.68 9.01
C ALA A 185 -1.98 1.70 8.13
N GLY A 186 -2.54 2.74 8.74
CA GLY A 186 -3.21 3.81 8.01
C GLY A 186 -3.55 4.97 8.93
N GLU A 187 -4.15 6.03 8.37
CA GLU A 187 -4.39 7.31 9.07
C GLU A 187 -5.27 7.20 10.33
N GLN A 188 -6.00 6.08 10.49
CA GLN A 188 -6.68 5.74 11.74
C GLN A 188 -5.86 4.66 12.47
N ASN A 189 -5.21 5.08 13.56
CA ASN A 189 -4.54 4.16 14.48
C ASN A 189 -5.58 3.19 15.07
N LEU A 190 -5.66 1.97 14.54
CA LEU A 190 -6.56 0.91 15.04
C LEU A 190 -6.38 0.65 16.56
N PHE A 191 -5.20 0.94 17.11
CA PHE A 191 -4.92 0.90 18.54
C PHE A 191 -5.63 1.99 19.37
N GLU A 192 -5.88 3.17 18.80
CA GLU A 192 -6.66 4.23 19.46
C GLU A 192 -8.14 3.88 19.55
N GLU A 193 -8.68 3.13 18.58
CA GLU A 193 -10.04 2.60 18.64
C GLU A 193 -10.20 1.46 19.67
N LEU A 194 -9.18 0.60 19.82
CA LEU A 194 -9.13 -0.40 20.89
C LEU A 194 -9.14 0.24 22.28
N ALA A 195 -8.37 1.32 22.48
CA ALA A 195 -8.36 2.04 23.75
C ALA A 195 -9.70 2.73 24.06
N ARG A 196 -10.49 3.06 23.02
CA ARG A 196 -11.78 3.74 23.16
C ARG A 196 -12.96 2.78 23.35
N SER A 197 -12.88 1.56 22.82
CA SER A 197 -13.92 0.52 22.97
C SER A 197 -13.77 -0.31 24.26
N ALA A 198 -12.58 -0.31 24.88
CA ALA A 198 -12.30 -0.98 26.15
C ALA A 198 -12.53 -0.10 27.40
N ALA A 199 -12.93 1.17 27.22
CA ALA A 199 -13.18 2.16 28.28
C ALA A 199 -14.69 2.43 28.45
#